data_AF-A0A9D9HA53-F1
#
_entry.id   AF-A0A9D9HA53-F1
#
_cell.length_a   1.000
_cell.length_b   1.000
_cell.length_c   1.000
_cell.angle_alpha   90.00
_cell.angle_beta   90.00
_cell.angle_gamma   90.00
#
_symmetry.space_group_name_H-M   'P 1'
#
loop_
_entity.id
_entity.type
_entity.pdbx_description
1 polymer ?
#
loop_
_entity_poly.entity_id
_entity_poly.type
_entity_poly.pdbx_seq_one_letter_code
_entity_poly.pdbx_strand_id
1 'polypeptide(L)'
;MNKKRNSNFELLRIFAMLLIVFHHSIVHGLLNNNISIAGSGNPVPRNAWVTNFSGELIAMFGKVAVAVFVMISGYFLVNSSAKGKKILKKIFLLVVQVCFYSLLIYLVASYFKWINPNDLGTKQQAFFPFFYNTYWFATEYLLLY
;
A
#
# COMPACT_ATOMS: atom_id res chain seq x y z
N MET A 1 -32.17 13.70 -6.90
CA MET A 1 -31.90 12.49 -7.71
C MET A 1 -30.92 11.61 -6.97
N ASN A 2 -31.35 10.41 -6.54
CA ASN A 2 -30.44 9.43 -5.96
C ASN A 2 -29.46 8.97 -7.04
N LYS A 3 -28.17 9.23 -6.82
CA LYS A 3 -27.12 8.74 -7.72
C LYS A 3 -27.11 7.21 -7.63
N LYS A 4 -27.48 6.53 -8.71
CA LYS A 4 -27.50 5.06 -8.76
C LYS A 4 -26.08 4.54 -8.53
N ARG A 5 -25.90 3.76 -7.46
CA ARG A 5 -24.62 3.10 -7.15
C ARG A 5 -24.34 2.03 -8.20
N ASN A 6 -23.08 1.86 -8.57
CA ASN A 6 -22.66 0.84 -9.54
C ASN A 6 -21.94 -0.28 -8.80
N SER A 7 -22.69 -1.31 -8.41
CA SER A 7 -22.23 -2.40 -7.57
C SER A 7 -21.06 -3.19 -8.18
N ASN A 8 -20.98 -3.26 -9.52
CA ASN A 8 -19.89 -3.97 -10.20
C ASN A 8 -18.54 -3.29 -9.94
N PHE A 9 -18.50 -1.95 -10.03
CA PHE A 9 -17.29 -1.19 -9.72
C PHE A 9 -16.94 -1.22 -8.23
N GLU A 10 -17.94 -1.24 -7.35
CA GLU A 10 -17.70 -1.36 -5.90
C GLU A 10 -17.11 -2.73 -5.53
N LEU A 11 -17.67 -3.81 -6.09
CA LEU A 11 -17.13 -5.17 -5.91
C LEU A 11 -15.71 -5.28 -6.44
N LEU A 12 -15.46 -4.72 -7.64
CA LEU A 12 -14.12 -4.72 -8.23
C LEU A 12 -13.11 -3.96 -7.37
N ARG A 13 -13.50 -2.85 -6.74
CA ARG A 13 -12.62 -2.13 -5.79
C ARG A 13 -12.30 -2.96 -4.56
N ILE A 14 -13.29 -3.64 -3.97
CA ILE A 14 -13.07 -4.51 -2.80
C ILE A 14 -12.12 -5.64 -3.17
N PHE A 15 -12.34 -6.28 -4.31
CA PHE A 15 -11.48 -7.34 -4.81
C PHE A 15 -10.05 -6.84 -5.07
N ALA A 16 -9.90 -5.67 -5.68
CA ALA A 16 -8.59 -5.04 -5.89
C ALA A 16 -7.88 -4.74 -4.55
N MET A 17 -8.59 -4.18 -3.56
CA MET A 17 -8.02 -3.94 -2.22
C MET A 17 -7.53 -5.24 -1.56
N LEU A 18 -8.28 -6.33 -1.66
CA LEU A 18 -7.87 -7.63 -1.13
C LEU A 18 -6.59 -8.15 -1.79
N LEU A 19 -6.51 -8.07 -3.13
CA LEU A 19 -5.30 -8.47 -3.87
C LEU A 19 -4.08 -7.62 -3.50
N ILE A 20 -4.26 -6.31 -3.26
CA ILE A 20 -3.18 -5.41 -2.83
C ILE A 20 -2.67 -5.81 -1.43
N VAL A 21 -3.58 -6.15 -0.50
CA VAL A 21 -3.19 -6.62 0.84
C VAL A 21 -2.42 -7.94 0.74
N PHE A 22 -2.92 -8.91 -0.03
CA PHE A 22 -2.19 -10.18 -0.22
C PHE A 22 -0.82 -9.98 -0.86
N HIS A 23 -0.71 -9.09 -1.84
CA HIS A 23 0.57 -8.73 -2.43
C HIS A 23 1.56 -8.22 -1.38
N HIS A 24 1.18 -7.26 -0.56
CA HIS A 24 2.08 -6.73 0.48
C HIS A 24 2.43 -7.78 1.53
N SER A 25 1.48 -8.63 1.92
CA SER A 25 1.73 -9.73 2.86
C SER A 25 2.72 -10.75 2.31
N ILE A 26 2.63 -11.08 1.02
CA ILE A 26 3.55 -12.03 0.38
C ILE A 26 4.91 -11.38 0.14
N VAL A 27 4.95 -10.18 -0.44
CA VAL A 27 6.21 -9.50 -0.80
C VAL A 27 6.99 -9.09 0.44
N HIS A 28 6.36 -8.44 1.42
CA HIS A 28 7.06 -7.96 2.62
C HIS A 28 7.13 -8.99 3.75
N GLY A 29 6.23 -9.98 3.78
CA GLY A 29 6.19 -11.02 4.80
C GLY A 29 6.89 -12.31 4.37
N LEU A 30 6.41 -12.98 3.32
CA LEU A 30 6.92 -14.30 2.91
C LEU A 30 8.23 -14.23 2.11
N LEU A 31 8.33 -13.29 1.17
CA LEU A 31 9.47 -13.17 0.25
C LEU A 31 10.63 -12.36 0.85
N ASN A 32 10.34 -11.28 1.58
CA ASN A 32 11.36 -10.42 2.19
C ASN A 32 12.06 -11.05 3.40
N ASN A 33 11.41 -11.98 4.08
CA ASN A 33 11.95 -12.58 5.30
C ASN A 33 13.06 -13.57 5.03
N ASN A 34 13.59 -13.70 3.79
CA ASN A 34 14.61 -14.69 3.40
C ASN A 34 14.49 -15.88 4.34
N ILE A 35 13.48 -16.74 4.16
CA ILE A 35 13.49 -18.02 4.84
C ILE A 35 14.75 -18.74 4.33
N SER A 36 15.88 -18.35 4.91
CA SER A 36 17.14 -19.01 4.90
C SER A 36 16.92 -20.17 5.85
N ILE A 37 16.19 -21.18 5.36
CA ILE A 37 16.54 -22.55 5.68
C ILE A 37 17.81 -22.82 4.87
N ALA A 38 18.87 -22.09 5.17
CA ALA A 38 20.19 -22.18 4.54
C ALA A 38 21.25 -21.89 5.60
N GLY A 39 21.03 -22.46 6.80
CA GLY A 39 22.09 -22.76 7.76
C GLY A 39 22.51 -24.23 7.72
N SER A 40 21.91 -25.06 6.86
CA SER A 40 22.33 -26.45 6.65
C SER A 40 22.28 -26.77 5.15
N GLY A 41 23.38 -27.28 4.62
CA GLY A 41 23.54 -27.63 3.21
C GLY A 41 22.72 -28.84 2.79
N ASN A 42 21.39 -28.74 2.88
CA ASN A 42 20.46 -29.74 2.40
C ASN A 42 19.60 -29.17 1.26
N PRO A 43 19.32 -29.96 0.21
CA PRO A 43 18.53 -29.52 -0.92
C PRO A 43 17.11 -29.13 -0.49
N VAL A 44 16.69 -27.95 -0.97
CA VAL A 44 15.38 -27.35 -0.73
C VAL A 44 14.26 -28.37 -1.02
N PRO A 45 13.31 -28.60 -0.09
CA PRO A 45 12.22 -29.53 -0.32
C PRO A 45 11.32 -29.00 -1.44
N ARG A 46 10.84 -29.92 -2.28
CA ARG A 46 10.01 -29.73 -3.49
C ARG A 46 8.75 -28.86 -3.31
N ASN A 47 8.42 -28.49 -2.08
CA ASN A 47 7.30 -27.65 -1.66
C ASN A 47 7.60 -26.14 -1.75
N ALA A 48 8.87 -25.75 -1.95
CA ALA A 48 9.29 -24.37 -2.20
C ALA A 48 8.86 -23.85 -3.59
N TRP A 49 8.73 -24.74 -4.58
CA TRP A 49 8.42 -24.34 -5.96
C TRP A 49 6.96 -23.89 -6.13
N VAL A 50 6.02 -24.56 -5.47
CA VAL A 50 4.59 -24.21 -5.50
C VAL A 50 4.34 -22.94 -4.68
N THR A 51 5.06 -22.75 -3.57
CA THR A 51 5.01 -21.53 -2.76
C THR A 51 5.66 -20.34 -3.47
N ASN A 52 6.70 -20.56 -4.28
CA ASN A 52 7.29 -19.51 -5.12
C ASN A 52 6.41 -19.16 -6.32
N PHE A 53 5.90 -20.13 -7.09
CA PHE A 53 5.09 -19.83 -8.27
C PHE A 53 3.74 -19.20 -7.93
N SER A 54 3.02 -19.74 -6.93
CA SER A 54 1.74 -19.16 -6.50
C SER A 54 1.93 -17.80 -5.81
N GLY A 55 3.01 -17.63 -5.04
CA GLY A 55 3.38 -16.36 -4.42
C GLY A 55 3.73 -15.29 -5.43
N GLU A 56 4.53 -15.62 -6.44
CA GLU A 56 4.89 -14.73 -7.55
C GLU A 56 3.67 -14.36 -8.39
N LEU A 57 2.78 -15.32 -8.67
CA LEU A 57 1.55 -15.06 -9.42
C LEU A 57 0.66 -14.05 -8.68
N ILE A 58 0.43 -14.23 -7.37
CA ILE A 58 -0.32 -13.28 -6.55
C ILE A 58 0.42 -11.93 -6.48
N ALA A 59 1.75 -11.94 -6.40
CA ALA A 59 2.54 -10.72 -6.43
C ALA A 59 2.35 -9.94 -7.74
N MET A 60 2.28 -10.61 -8.90
CA MET A 60 1.97 -9.97 -10.18
C MET A 60 0.56 -9.38 -10.20
N PHE A 61 -0.44 -10.12 -9.71
CA PHE A 61 -1.81 -9.65 -9.62
C PHE A 61 -1.96 -8.44 -8.69
N GLY A 62 -1.13 -8.30 -7.66
CA GLY A 62 -1.07 -7.11 -6.81
C GLY A 62 -0.83 -5.82 -7.60
N LYS A 63 0.14 -5.82 -8.52
CA LYS A 63 0.43 -4.64 -9.36
C LYS A 63 -0.73 -4.30 -10.29
N VAL A 64 -1.34 -5.33 -10.89
CA VAL A 64 -2.54 -5.17 -11.74
C VAL A 64 -3.70 -4.61 -10.91
N ALA A 65 -3.89 -5.09 -9.68
CA ALA A 65 -4.93 -4.63 -8.78
C ALA A 65 -4.75 -3.15 -8.40
N VAL A 66 -3.51 -2.70 -8.15
CA VAL A 66 -3.23 -1.26 -7.95
C VAL A 66 -3.62 -0.45 -9.19
N ALA A 67 -3.24 -0.88 -10.40
CA ALA A 67 -3.60 -0.18 -11.63
C ALA A 67 -5.12 -0.10 -11.84
N VAL A 68 -5.84 -1.20 -11.61
CA VAL A 68 -7.31 -1.24 -11.65
C VAL A 68 -7.92 -0.27 -10.63
N PHE A 69 -7.41 -0.26 -9.39
CA PHE A 69 -7.88 0.63 -8.35
C PHE A 69 -7.73 2.11 -8.76
N VAL A 70 -6.57 2.48 -9.30
CA VAL A 70 -6.28 3.83 -9.79
C VAL A 70 -7.19 4.22 -10.96
N MET A 71 -7.36 3.34 -11.96
CA MET A 71 -8.23 3.60 -13.10
C MET A 71 -9.68 3.83 -12.67
N ILE A 72 -10.18 3.05 -11.72
CA ILE A 72 -11.53 3.25 -11.20
C ILE A 72 -11.63 4.60 -10.49
N SER A 73 -10.64 5.00 -9.68
CA SER A 73 -10.63 6.32 -9.04
C SER A 73 -10.65 7.46 -10.08
N GLY A 74 -9.80 7.38 -11.10
CA GLY A 74 -9.76 8.35 -12.21
C GLY A 74 -11.08 8.44 -12.98
N TYR A 75 -11.69 7.30 -13.33
CA TYR A 75 -12.97 7.24 -14.06
C TYR A 75 -14.10 7.99 -13.32
N PHE A 76 -14.21 7.83 -12.01
CA PHE A 76 -15.22 8.54 -11.23
C PHE A 76 -14.84 9.98 -10.91
N LEU A 77 -13.55 10.33 -10.97
CA LEU A 77 -13.06 11.69 -10.77
C LEU A 77 -13.37 12.58 -11.97
N VAL A 78 -13.12 12.11 -13.20
CA VAL A 78 -13.43 12.84 -14.45
C VAL A 78 -14.93 13.13 -14.55
N ASN A 79 -15.77 12.16 -14.17
CA ASN A 79 -17.23 12.31 -14.16
C ASN A 79 -17.76 13.12 -12.96
N SER A 80 -16.88 13.69 -12.13
CA SER A 80 -17.24 14.44 -10.93
C SER A 80 -17.28 15.95 -11.23
N SER A 81 -18.42 16.60 -10.99
CA SER A 81 -18.52 18.08 -10.94
C SER A 81 -17.90 18.66 -9.65
N ALA A 82 -16.85 18.02 -9.11
CA ALA A 82 -16.25 18.44 -7.86
C ALA A 82 -15.53 19.79 -8.05
N LYS A 83 -16.11 20.85 -7.52
CA LYS A 83 -15.50 22.19 -7.46
C LYS A 83 -14.13 22.10 -6.76
N GLY A 84 -13.10 22.81 -7.25
CA GLY A 84 -11.72 22.74 -6.77
C GLY A 84 -11.53 22.81 -5.24
N LYS A 85 -12.34 23.62 -4.53
CA LYS A 85 -12.33 23.66 -3.05
C LYS A 85 -12.61 22.30 -2.38
N LYS A 86 -13.48 21.45 -2.97
CA LYS A 86 -13.77 20.11 -2.45
C LYS A 86 -12.64 19.13 -2.70
N ILE A 87 -11.92 19.28 -3.82
CA ILE A 87 -10.75 18.47 -4.16
C ILE A 87 -9.60 18.80 -3.20
N LEU A 88 -9.30 20.10 -3.01
CA LEU A 88 -8.29 20.55 -2.05
C LEU A 88 -8.56 20.05 -0.64
N LYS A 89 -9.83 20.05 -0.18
CA LYS A 89 -10.20 19.47 1.11
C LYS A 89 -9.90 17.97 1.20
N LYS A 90 -10.14 17.20 0.13
CA LYS A 90 -9.84 15.76 0.09
C LYS A 90 -8.34 15.50 0.11
N ILE A 91 -7.58 16.24 -0.71
CA ILE A 91 -6.11 16.19 -0.72
C ILE A 91 -5.56 16.46 0.67
N PHE A 92 -6.00 17.57 1.29
CA PHE A 92 -5.56 17.95 2.63
C PHE A 92 -5.87 16.87 3.67
N LEU A 93 -7.08 16.29 3.63
CA LEU A 93 -7.47 15.22 4.55
C LEU A 93 -6.61 13.96 4.34
N LEU A 94 -6.28 13.62 3.10
CA LEU A 94 -5.40 12.49 2.79
C LEU A 94 -3.97 12.74 3.29
N VAL A 95 -3.41 13.93 3.09
CA VAL A 95 -2.09 14.31 3.61
C VAL A 95 -2.05 14.20 5.13
N VAL A 96 -3.04 14.78 5.81
CA VAL A 96 -3.14 14.71 7.28
C VAL A 96 -3.27 13.27 7.75
N GLN A 97 -4.07 12.44 7.07
CA GLN A 97 -4.24 11.04 7.43
C GLN A 97 -2.93 10.27 7.31
N VAL A 98 -2.19 10.43 6.21
CA VAL A 98 -0.90 9.75 6.00
C VAL A 98 0.13 10.19 7.04
N CYS A 99 0.25 11.50 7.30
CA CYS A 99 1.17 12.02 8.31
C CYS A 99 0.80 11.52 9.72
N PHE A 100 -0.50 11.49 10.05
CA PHE A 100 -0.98 10.99 11.34
C PHE A 100 -0.60 9.53 11.55
N TYR A 101 -0.90 8.65 10.59
CA TYR A 101 -0.56 7.23 10.71
C TYR A 101 0.94 6.99 10.68
N SER A 102 1.71 7.73 9.87
CA SER A 102 3.16 7.62 9.83
C SER A 102 3.79 7.95 11.19
N LEU A 103 3.38 9.06 11.81
CA LEU A 103 3.85 9.45 13.13
C LEU A 103 3.39 8.47 14.22
N LEU A 104 2.13 8.02 14.17
CA LEU A 104 1.60 7.06 15.14
C LEU A 104 2.37 5.73 15.09
N ILE A 105 2.64 5.19 13.90
CA ILE A 105 3.43 3.97 13.72
C ILE A 105 4.85 4.17 14.26
N TYR A 106 5.48 5.31 13.98
CA TYR A 106 6.81 5.63 14.51
C TYR A 106 6.83 5.68 16.04
N LEU A 107 5.84 6.32 16.68
CA LEU A 107 5.74 6.40 18.14
C LEU A 107 5.53 5.03 18.77
N VAL A 108 4.63 4.22 18.20
CA VAL A 108 4.38 2.85 18.66
C VAL A 108 5.63 1.99 18.51
N ALA A 109 6.28 2.01 17.34
CA ALA A 109 7.50 1.24 17.09
C ALA A 109 8.66 1.68 17.99
N SER A 110 8.79 2.98 18.28
CA SER A 110 9.78 3.52 19.23
C SER A 110 9.49 3.08 20.66
N TYR A 111 8.22 3.09 21.08
CA TYR A 111 7.80 2.64 22.41
C TYR A 111 8.13 1.16 22.65
N PHE A 112 7.87 0.30 21.66
CA PHE A 112 8.22 -1.13 21.71
C PHE A 112 9.70 -1.42 21.41
N LYS A 113 10.53 -0.39 21.17
CA LYS A 113 11.95 -0.49 20.82
C LYS A 113 12.21 -1.36 19.58
N TRP A 114 11.27 -1.41 18.63
CA TRP A 114 11.46 -2.07 17.33
C TRP A 114 12.36 -1.27 16.40
N ILE A 115 12.48 0.04 16.64
CA ILE A 115 13.35 0.96 15.91
C ILE A 115 14.22 1.76 16.87
N ASN A 116 15.36 2.25 16.39
CA ASN A 116 16.19 3.17 17.14
C ASN A 116 15.66 4.61 16.98
N PRO A 117 15.11 5.25 18.02
CA PRO A 117 14.51 6.59 17.92
C PRO A 117 15.54 7.71 17.68
N ASN A 118 16.84 7.43 17.84
CA ASN A 118 17.91 8.38 17.57
C ASN A 118 18.38 8.38 16.11
N ASP A 119 17.90 7.44 15.30
CA ASP A 119 18.19 7.45 13.87
C ASP A 119 17.46 8.63 13.19
N LEU A 120 18.25 9.58 12.70
CA LEU A 120 17.77 10.76 12.00
C LEU A 120 17.00 10.40 10.72
N GLY A 121 17.36 9.31 10.04
CA GLY A 121 16.71 8.87 8.81
C GLY A 121 15.26 8.45 9.04
N THR A 122 15.03 7.48 9.93
CA THR A 122 13.68 7.01 10.30
C THR A 122 12.83 8.12 10.91
N LYS A 123 13.43 9.01 11.69
CA LYS A 123 12.73 10.17 12.24
C LYS A 123 12.26 11.13 11.13
N GLN A 124 13.13 11.51 10.21
CA GLN A 124 12.76 12.40 9.10
C GLN A 124 11.68 11.78 8.20
N GLN A 125 11.79 10.48 7.91
CA GLN A 125 10.80 9.74 7.12
C GLN A 125 9.41 9.72 7.77
N ALA A 126 9.33 9.66 9.10
CA ALA A 126 8.07 9.65 9.84
C ALA A 126 7.37 11.03 9.85
N PHE A 127 8.13 12.12 9.94
CA PHE A 127 7.58 13.48 9.92
C PHE A 127 7.23 13.96 8.52
N PHE A 128 7.96 13.49 7.50
CA PHE A 128 7.84 13.94 6.12
C PHE A 128 7.62 12.77 5.13
N PRO A 129 6.59 11.94 5.31
CA PRO A 129 6.43 10.68 4.56
C PRO A 129 6.33 10.84 3.04
N PHE A 130 5.86 12.01 2.57
CA PHE A 130 5.73 12.32 1.14
C PHE A 130 7.05 12.68 0.47
N PHE A 131 7.98 13.34 1.18
CA PHE A 131 9.26 13.76 0.62
C PHE A 131 10.26 12.61 0.50
N TYR A 132 10.16 11.62 1.41
CA TYR A 132 11.04 10.45 1.43
C TYR A 132 10.48 9.24 0.66
N ASN A 133 9.36 9.40 -0.04
CA ASN A 133 8.68 8.34 -0.79
C ASN A 133 8.42 7.06 0.04
N THR A 134 8.20 7.20 1.35
CA THR A 134 7.99 6.08 2.27
C THR A 134 6.73 5.28 1.90
N TYR A 135 5.72 5.98 1.38
CA TYR A 135 4.48 5.39 0.89
C TYR A 135 4.24 5.79 -0.56
N TRP A 136 4.89 5.06 -1.48
CA TRP A 136 4.88 5.36 -2.93
C TRP A 136 3.47 5.62 -3.48
N PHE A 137 2.51 4.76 -3.14
CA PHE A 137 1.14 4.88 -3.62
C PHE A 137 0.47 6.17 -3.16
N ALA A 138 0.72 6.64 -1.94
CA ALA A 138 0.09 7.85 -1.41
C ALA A 138 0.57 9.11 -2.16
N THR A 139 1.88 9.17 -2.46
CA THR A 139 2.49 10.27 -3.21
C THR A 139 1.97 10.32 -4.65
N GLU A 140 1.91 9.16 -5.32
CA GLU A 140 1.40 9.08 -6.69
C GLU A 140 -0.12 9.35 -6.77
N TYR A 141 -0.88 8.86 -5.79
CA TYR A 141 -2.32 9.06 -5.73
C TYR A 141 -2.70 10.53 -5.48
N LEU A 142 -1.84 11.32 -4.84
CA LEU A 142 -2.01 12.76 -4.72
C LEU A 142 -1.93 13.47 -6.08
N LEU A 143 -1.04 13.01 -6.97
CA LEU A 143 -0.89 13.60 -8.31
C LEU A 143 -2.10 13.35 -9.22
N LEU A 144 -2.91 12.35 -8.90
CA LEU A 144 -4.13 12.03 -9.64
C LEU A 144 -5.29 13.00 -9.36
N TYR A 145 -5.23 13.78 -8.28
CA TYR A 145 -6.27 14.73 -7.88
C TYR A 145 -6.02 16.14 -8.43
#